data_AF-A0A7S1N425-F1
#
_entry.id   AF-A0A7S1N425-F1
#
_cell.length_a   1.000
_cell.length_b   1.000
_cell.length_c   1.000
_cell.angle_alpha   90.00
_cell.angle_beta   90.00
_cell.angle_gamma   90.00
#
_symmetry.space_group_name_H-M   'P 1'
#
loop_
_entity.id
_entity.type
_entity.pdbx_description
1 polymer ?
#
loop_
_entity_poly.entity_id
_entity_poly.type
_entity_poly.pdbx_seq_one_letter_code
_entity_poly.pdbx_strand_id
1 'polypeptide(L)'
;MLAQLYRLPWPEPAAARKEILEALQAFRAAPFEPSDVHIPTGEGDRPPPPTVNPELEEQCRQERAQWDADVQLALRACLADAEADGCRLEALEFDKDDTVNGHIDFVTAASNLRARNYGIPEADKMHTKRVSGRIIPAMITTTALITGFVGLQAYKLALKKAAASFRNVYVNLAIPCIIPSEPAPPPQIPYLPAAPMAASSSSLGAPTAPGPEADPLAGRCFTLWDRLELNCARDVTLAQFL
;
A
#
# COMPACT_ATOMS: atom_id res chain seq x y z
N MET A 1 -26.68 7.03 -0.43
CA MET A 1 -25.51 7.22 0.46
C MET A 1 -25.85 7.99 1.73
N LEU A 2 -26.16 9.30 1.72
CA LEU A 2 -26.43 10.03 2.98
C LEU A 2 -27.62 9.43 3.76
N ALA A 3 -28.71 9.09 3.07
CA ALA A 3 -29.84 8.39 3.68
C ALA A 3 -29.44 7.04 4.30
N GLN A 4 -28.52 6.28 3.68
CA GLN A 4 -28.01 5.01 4.22
C GLN A 4 -27.18 5.23 5.49
N LEU A 5 -26.32 6.26 5.52
CA LEU A 5 -25.53 6.63 6.69
C LEU A 5 -26.41 6.90 7.92
N TYR A 6 -27.56 7.55 7.72
CA TYR A 6 -28.55 7.86 8.76
C TYR A 6 -29.67 6.81 8.90
N ARG A 7 -29.58 5.68 8.18
CA ARG A 7 -30.59 4.61 8.16
C ARG A 7 -32.02 5.07 7.83
N LEU A 8 -32.11 6.12 7.00
CA LEU A 8 -33.38 6.62 6.50
C LEU A 8 -33.84 5.77 5.30
N PRO A 9 -35.15 5.49 5.21
CA PRO A 9 -35.71 4.81 4.05
C PRO A 9 -35.50 5.70 2.82
N TRP A 10 -34.86 5.15 1.78
CA TRP A 10 -34.65 5.85 0.52
C TRP A 10 -35.58 5.28 -0.56
N PRO A 11 -36.49 6.07 -1.14
CA PRO A 11 -37.39 5.62 -2.19
C PRO A 11 -36.63 5.30 -3.48
N GLU A 12 -37.27 4.51 -4.36
CA GLU A 12 -36.68 4.12 -5.64
C GLU A 12 -36.35 5.37 -6.49
N PRO A 13 -35.16 5.45 -7.13
CA PRO A 13 -34.66 6.67 -7.77
C PRO A 13 -35.61 7.29 -8.79
N ALA A 14 -36.38 6.48 -9.50
CA ALA A 14 -37.34 6.94 -10.50
C ALA A 14 -38.55 7.64 -9.86
N ALA A 15 -39.03 7.15 -8.72
CA ALA A 15 -40.14 7.73 -7.97
C ALA A 15 -39.74 9.04 -7.28
N ALA A 16 -38.51 9.10 -6.76
CA ALA A 16 -37.99 10.25 -6.02
C ALA A 16 -37.63 11.47 -6.89
N ARG A 17 -37.46 11.29 -8.21
CA ARG A 17 -36.94 12.35 -9.09
C ARG A 17 -37.77 13.63 -9.05
N LYS A 18 -39.10 13.50 -9.02
CA LYS A 18 -40.00 14.66 -8.98
C LYS A 18 -39.85 15.43 -7.67
N GLU A 19 -39.87 14.71 -6.54
CA GLU A 19 -39.73 15.28 -5.20
C GLU A 19 -38.36 15.97 -5.02
N ILE A 20 -37.29 15.36 -5.53
CA ILE A 20 -35.94 15.96 -5.52
C ILE A 20 -35.93 17.28 -6.29
N LEU A 21 -36.56 17.33 -7.48
CA LEU A 21 -36.61 18.56 -8.27
C LEU A 21 -37.39 19.67 -7.56
N GLU A 22 -38.51 19.34 -6.91
CA GLU A 22 -39.30 20.28 -6.12
C GLU A 22 -38.49 20.82 -4.92
N ALA A 23 -37.80 19.95 -4.18
CA ALA A 23 -36.94 20.35 -3.07
C ALA A 23 -35.76 21.24 -3.54
N LEU A 24 -35.16 20.93 -4.69
CA LEU A 24 -34.07 21.73 -5.27
C LEU A 24 -34.54 23.11 -5.73
N GLN A 25 -35.78 23.25 -6.21
CA GLN A 25 -36.35 24.56 -6.58
C GLN A 25 -36.59 25.46 -5.37
N ALA A 26 -36.93 24.86 -4.23
CA ALA A 26 -37.09 25.57 -2.96
C ALA A 26 -35.75 25.94 -2.31
N PHE A 27 -34.66 25.26 -2.67
CA PHE A 27 -33.34 25.50 -2.09
C PHE A 27 -32.73 26.84 -2.54
N ARG A 28 -32.22 27.61 -1.59
CA ARG A 28 -31.48 28.85 -1.82
C ARG A 28 -30.05 28.67 -1.33
N ALA A 29 -29.09 28.67 -2.25
CA ALA A 29 -27.68 28.63 -1.90
C ALA A 29 -27.26 29.99 -1.31
N ALA A 30 -26.46 29.97 -0.25
CA ALA A 30 -25.81 31.17 0.26
C ALA A 30 -24.83 31.72 -0.80
N PRO A 31 -24.68 33.06 -0.92
CA PRO A 31 -23.69 33.63 -1.82
C PRO A 31 -22.28 33.20 -1.39
N PHE A 32 -21.42 32.94 -2.38
CA PHE A 32 -20.03 32.61 -2.13
C PHE A 32 -19.22 33.88 -1.86
N GLU A 33 -18.53 33.91 -0.72
CA GLU A 33 -17.60 34.98 -0.35
C GLU A 33 -16.17 34.43 -0.37
N PRO A 34 -15.26 34.97 -1.23
CA PRO A 34 -13.88 34.53 -1.27
C PRO A 34 -13.19 34.74 0.08
N SER A 35 -12.51 33.70 0.56
CA SER A 35 -11.69 33.74 1.77
C SER A 35 -10.20 33.82 1.42
N ASP A 36 -9.40 34.44 2.28
CA ASP A 36 -7.95 34.59 2.10
C ASP A 36 -7.21 33.30 2.50
N VAL A 37 -7.46 32.21 1.75
CA VAL A 37 -6.89 30.89 2.00
C VAL A 37 -5.74 30.62 1.04
N HIS A 38 -4.59 30.20 1.57
CA HIS A 38 -3.42 29.82 0.76
C HIS A 38 -3.69 28.52 -0.02
N ILE A 39 -3.61 28.60 -1.36
CA ILE A 39 -3.76 27.44 -2.26
C ILE A 39 -2.38 27.04 -2.80
N PRO A 40 -1.86 25.84 -2.48
CA PRO A 40 -0.57 25.39 -3.00
C PRO A 40 -0.63 25.16 -4.52
N THR A 41 0.37 25.65 -5.26
CA THR A 41 0.37 25.62 -6.73
C THR A 41 1.32 24.59 -7.35
N GLY A 42 2.34 24.16 -6.61
CA GLY A 42 3.22 23.05 -6.98
C GLY A 42 3.07 21.83 -6.07
N GLU A 43 3.46 20.65 -6.55
CA GLU A 43 3.67 19.47 -5.68
C GLU A 43 4.75 19.75 -4.61
N GLY A 44 5.64 20.71 -4.88
CA GLY A 44 6.65 21.26 -3.98
C GLY A 44 6.23 22.50 -3.17
N ASP A 45 4.98 22.99 -3.28
CA ASP A 45 4.38 24.02 -2.40
C ASP A 45 3.74 23.41 -1.15
N ARG A 46 4.20 22.21 -0.74
CA ARG A 46 4.42 22.06 0.71
C ARG A 46 5.44 23.15 1.06
N PRO A 47 5.28 23.92 2.14
CA PRO A 47 6.36 24.82 2.56
C PRO A 47 7.67 24.03 2.46
N PRO A 48 8.66 24.49 1.67
CA PRO A 48 9.97 23.84 1.67
C PRO A 48 10.42 23.79 3.13
N PRO A 49 11.16 22.77 3.61
CA PRO A 49 11.89 22.95 4.86
C PRO A 49 12.75 24.21 4.65
N PRO A 50 12.47 25.36 5.31
CA PRO A 50 13.25 26.56 5.06
C PRO A 50 14.68 26.28 5.45
N THR A 51 15.51 26.13 4.44
CA THR A 51 16.95 26.00 4.63
C THR A 51 17.60 27.36 4.88
N VAL A 52 16.91 28.31 5.56
CA VAL A 52 17.50 29.62 5.88
C VAL A 52 17.12 30.21 7.25
N ASN A 53 16.10 29.73 7.99
CA ASN A 53 15.94 30.15 9.40
C ASN A 53 15.19 29.10 10.26
N PRO A 54 15.87 28.38 11.16
CA PRO A 54 15.24 27.35 12.01
C PRO A 54 14.19 27.91 12.97
N GLU A 55 14.26 29.19 13.33
CA GLU A 55 13.28 29.84 14.21
C GLU A 55 11.93 30.05 13.51
N LEU A 56 11.95 30.34 12.20
CA LEU A 56 10.74 30.56 11.42
C LEU A 56 10.00 29.24 11.12
N GLU A 57 10.71 28.11 10.99
CA GLU A 57 10.08 26.77 10.93
C GLU A 57 9.30 26.44 12.18
N GLU A 58 9.93 26.70 13.33
CA GLU A 58 9.38 26.40 14.62
C GLU A 58 8.12 27.24 14.83
N GLN A 59 8.15 28.51 14.44
CA GLN A 59 6.99 29.42 14.44
C GLN A 59 5.85 28.91 13.54
N CYS A 60 6.11 28.58 12.27
CA CYS A 60 5.04 28.08 11.38
C CYS A 60 4.51 26.70 11.82
N ARG A 61 5.33 25.82 12.41
CA ARG A 61 4.88 24.55 13.01
C ARG A 61 3.99 24.81 14.22
N GLN A 62 4.38 25.75 15.08
CA GLN A 62 3.61 26.14 16.26
C GLN A 62 2.28 26.78 15.87
N GLU A 63 2.24 27.67 14.89
CA GLU A 63 1.01 28.31 14.39
C GLU A 63 0.03 27.29 13.79
N ARG A 64 0.51 26.32 13.00
CA ARG A 64 -0.33 25.25 12.47
C ARG A 64 -0.85 24.31 13.55
N ALA A 65 0.02 23.92 14.48
CA ALA A 65 -0.39 23.09 15.62
C ALA A 65 -1.40 23.81 16.52
N GLN A 66 -1.25 25.13 16.67
CA GLN A 66 -2.17 25.97 17.41
C GLN A 66 -3.51 26.11 16.69
N TRP A 67 -3.52 26.34 15.37
CA TRP A 67 -4.74 26.34 14.56
C TRP A 67 -5.50 25.01 14.64
N ASP A 68 -4.79 23.88 14.50
CA ASP A 68 -5.38 22.54 14.62
C ASP A 68 -5.94 22.30 16.03
N ALA A 69 -5.26 22.80 17.07
CA ALA A 69 -5.75 22.73 18.45
C ALA A 69 -7.00 23.60 18.66
N ASP A 70 -7.05 24.80 18.09
CA ASP A 70 -8.17 25.73 18.20
C ASP A 70 -9.41 25.18 17.47
N VAL A 71 -9.25 24.62 16.27
CA VAL A 71 -10.33 23.96 15.53
C VAL A 71 -10.85 22.74 16.30
N GLN A 72 -9.95 21.92 16.86
CA GLN A 72 -10.35 20.77 17.68
C GLN A 72 -11.09 21.21 18.95
N LEU A 73 -10.66 22.30 19.59
CA LEU A 73 -11.31 22.85 20.78
C LEU A 73 -12.71 23.39 20.46
N ALA A 74 -12.84 24.16 19.38
CA ALA A 74 -14.13 24.66 18.91
C ALA A 74 -15.09 23.53 18.55
N LEU A 75 -14.60 22.49 17.87
CA LEU A 75 -15.39 21.31 17.54
C LEU A 75 -15.85 20.56 18.79
N ARG A 76 -14.96 20.37 19.77
CA ARG A 76 -15.31 19.73 21.05
C ARG A 76 -16.35 20.53 21.82
N ALA A 77 -16.25 21.86 21.84
CA ALA A 77 -17.25 22.72 22.46
C ALA A 77 -18.62 22.58 21.78
N CYS A 78 -18.67 22.61 20.45
CA CYS A 78 -19.91 22.42 19.69
C CYS A 78 -20.51 21.01 19.84
N LEU A 79 -19.68 19.99 20.04
CA LEU A 79 -20.12 18.61 20.23
C LEU A 79 -20.47 18.26 21.68
N ALA A 80 -20.05 19.06 22.66
CA ALA A 80 -20.35 18.83 24.08
C ALA A 80 -21.86 18.94 24.38
N ASP A 81 -22.57 19.77 23.63
CA ASP A 81 -24.03 19.96 23.74
C ASP A 81 -24.83 19.00 22.85
N ALA A 82 -24.16 18.16 22.05
CA ALA A 82 -24.82 17.22 21.14
C ALA A 82 -25.16 15.91 21.90
N GLU A 83 -26.38 15.83 22.44
CA GLU A 83 -26.95 14.56 22.92
C GLU A 83 -27.20 13.62 21.74
N ALA A 84 -26.24 12.72 21.48
CA ALA A 84 -26.33 11.70 20.43
C ALA A 84 -26.97 10.39 20.94
N ASP A 85 -27.89 10.47 21.90
CA ASP A 85 -28.51 9.29 22.50
C ASP A 85 -29.33 8.51 21.46
N GLY A 86 -28.85 7.31 21.12
CA GLY A 86 -29.52 6.38 20.22
C GLY A 86 -29.28 6.58 18.72
N CYS A 87 -28.60 7.65 18.29
CA CYS A 87 -28.27 7.86 16.87
C CYS A 87 -27.02 7.05 16.47
N ARG A 88 -27.24 5.88 15.85
CA ARG A 88 -26.15 5.07 15.27
C ARG A 88 -26.01 5.37 13.78
N LEU A 89 -24.86 5.93 13.41
CA LEU A 89 -24.46 6.07 12.01
C LEU A 89 -23.94 4.73 11.48
N GLU A 90 -24.22 4.46 10.21
CA GLU A 90 -23.73 3.29 9.52
C GLU A 90 -22.62 3.66 8.53
N ALA A 91 -21.39 3.27 8.87
CA ALA A 91 -20.25 3.47 7.98
C ALA A 91 -20.51 2.76 6.65
N LEU A 92 -20.42 3.50 5.55
CA LEU A 92 -20.57 2.94 4.21
C LEU A 92 -19.29 2.19 3.83
N GLU A 93 -19.41 0.90 3.57
CA GLU A 93 -18.33 0.10 3.00
C GLU A 93 -18.38 0.18 1.48
N PHE A 94 -17.27 0.64 0.88
CA PHE A 94 -17.20 0.77 -0.57
C PHE A 94 -17.19 -0.60 -1.25
N ASP A 95 -18.30 -0.93 -1.91
CA ASP A 95 -18.39 -2.04 -2.86
C ASP A 95 -18.57 -1.53 -4.30
N LYS A 96 -17.65 -1.94 -5.17
CA LYS A 96 -17.62 -1.62 -6.61
C LYS A 96 -18.48 -2.57 -7.45
N ASP A 97 -18.83 -3.74 -6.92
CA ASP A 97 -19.49 -4.82 -7.65
C ASP A 97 -21.01 -4.85 -7.43
N ASP A 98 -21.49 -4.30 -6.32
CA ASP A 98 -22.91 -4.01 -6.11
C ASP A 98 -23.38 -2.79 -6.92
N THR A 99 -24.36 -3.02 -7.79
CA THR A 99 -24.94 -2.01 -8.68
C THR A 99 -26.11 -1.23 -8.07
N VAL A 100 -26.59 -1.65 -6.89
CA VAL A 100 -27.78 -1.10 -6.22
C VAL A 100 -27.40 -0.05 -5.18
N ASN A 101 -26.24 -0.17 -4.52
CA ASN A 101 -25.78 0.77 -3.50
C ASN A 101 -25.50 2.21 -4.00
N GLY A 102 -25.36 2.40 -5.32
CA GLY A 102 -25.09 3.69 -5.95
C GLY A 102 -23.69 4.25 -5.71
N HIS A 103 -22.72 3.47 -5.19
CA HIS A 103 -21.37 3.94 -4.92
C HIS A 103 -20.65 4.37 -6.20
N ILE A 104 -20.69 3.52 -7.23
CA ILE A 104 -20.07 3.84 -8.52
C ILE A 104 -20.80 5.00 -9.20
N ASP A 105 -22.12 5.11 -9.05
CA ASP A 105 -22.89 6.23 -9.61
C ASP A 105 -22.47 7.56 -8.97
N PHE A 106 -22.30 7.57 -7.64
CA PHE A 106 -21.78 8.74 -6.93
C PHE A 106 -20.37 9.11 -7.37
N VAL A 107 -19.44 8.16 -7.41
CA VAL A 107 -18.04 8.43 -7.82
C VAL A 107 -17.99 8.93 -9.27
N THR A 108 -18.81 8.36 -10.16
CA THR A 108 -18.89 8.77 -11.58
C THR A 108 -19.44 10.19 -11.70
N ALA A 109 -20.56 10.49 -11.03
CA ALA A 109 -21.14 11.83 -11.06
C ALA A 109 -20.20 12.88 -10.46
N ALA A 110 -19.62 12.60 -9.29
CA ALA A 110 -18.71 13.53 -8.60
C ALA A 110 -17.43 13.80 -9.41
N SER A 111 -16.83 12.76 -9.99
CA SER A 111 -15.63 12.91 -10.84
C SER A 111 -15.94 13.67 -12.12
N ASN A 112 -17.08 13.39 -12.79
CA ASN A 112 -17.49 14.11 -14.00
C ASN A 112 -17.85 15.58 -13.72
N LEU A 113 -18.50 15.88 -12.59
CA LEU A 113 -18.74 17.28 -12.17
C LEU A 113 -17.43 18.03 -11.96
N ARG A 114 -16.44 17.40 -11.31
CA ARG A 114 -15.10 17.99 -11.17
C ARG A 114 -14.41 18.13 -12.54
N ALA A 115 -14.54 17.14 -13.43
CA ALA A 115 -13.94 17.18 -14.76
C ALA A 115 -14.47 18.37 -15.58
N ARG A 116 -15.79 18.64 -15.53
CA ARG A 116 -16.42 19.81 -16.17
C ARG A 116 -15.81 21.13 -15.72
N ASN A 117 -15.48 21.28 -14.43
CA ASN A 117 -14.87 22.50 -13.91
C ASN A 117 -13.49 22.80 -14.53
N TYR A 118 -12.77 21.78 -15.01
CA TYR A 118 -11.43 21.91 -15.58
C TYR A 118 -11.38 21.62 -17.09
N GLY A 119 -12.53 21.47 -17.76
CA GLY A 119 -12.58 21.12 -19.19
C GLY A 119 -12.02 19.73 -19.52
N ILE A 120 -11.98 18.83 -18.53
CA ILE A 120 -11.53 17.44 -18.70
C ILE A 120 -12.68 16.60 -19.28
N PRO A 121 -12.44 15.70 -20.26
CA PRO A 121 -13.47 14.82 -20.78
C PRO A 121 -14.10 13.94 -19.69
N GLU A 122 -15.42 13.79 -19.74
CA GLU A 122 -16.17 12.93 -18.83
C GLU A 122 -15.89 11.45 -19.09
N ALA A 123 -15.95 10.65 -18.03
CA ALA A 123 -15.76 9.22 -18.09
C ALA A 123 -17.08 8.46 -17.87
N ASP A 124 -17.22 7.35 -18.59
CA ASP A 124 -18.35 6.43 -18.41
C ASP A 124 -18.27 5.68 -17.08
N LYS A 125 -19.42 5.22 -16.58
CA LYS A 125 -19.54 4.43 -15.35
C LYS A 125 -18.58 3.24 -15.31
N MET A 126 -18.40 2.54 -16.44
CA MET A 126 -17.49 1.40 -16.54
C MET A 126 -16.01 1.81 -16.40
N HIS A 127 -15.63 2.93 -17.02
CA HIS A 127 -14.27 3.45 -16.92
C HIS A 127 -13.98 3.88 -15.48
N THR A 128 -14.92 4.61 -14.86
CA THR A 128 -14.82 5.02 -13.46
C THR A 128 -14.73 3.81 -12.53
N LYS A 129 -15.59 2.80 -12.70
CA LYS A 129 -15.54 1.55 -11.92
C LYS A 129 -14.18 0.86 -12.01
N ARG A 130 -13.59 0.80 -13.22
CA ARG A 130 -12.27 0.20 -13.43
C ARG A 130 -11.18 0.94 -12.64
N VAL A 131 -11.20 2.27 -12.66
CA VAL A 131 -10.17 3.11 -12.03
C VAL A 131 -10.37 3.18 -10.51
N SER A 132 -11.58 3.51 -10.03
CA SER A 132 -11.88 3.64 -8.60
C SER A 132 -11.80 2.30 -7.86
N GLY A 133 -12.18 1.21 -8.54
CA GLY A 133 -12.13 -0.14 -8.01
C GLY A 133 -10.79 -0.85 -8.16
N ARG A 134 -9.77 -0.19 -8.74
CA ARG A 134 -8.44 -0.77 -9.02
C ARG A 134 -8.52 -2.16 -9.69
N ILE A 135 -9.39 -2.28 -10.68
CA ILE A 135 -9.66 -3.58 -11.32
C ILE A 135 -8.45 -4.00 -12.16
N ILE A 136 -7.89 -5.17 -11.85
CA ILE A 136 -6.87 -5.82 -12.66
C ILE A 136 -7.59 -6.57 -13.80
N PRO A 137 -7.34 -6.22 -15.08
CA PRO A 137 -7.95 -6.93 -16.19
C PRO A 137 -7.44 -8.38 -16.24
N ALA A 138 -8.34 -9.33 -16.40
CA ALA A 138 -8.02 -10.75 -16.48
C ALA A 138 -8.91 -11.43 -17.53
N MET A 139 -8.34 -12.37 -18.28
CA MET A 139 -9.05 -13.22 -19.24
C MET A 139 -8.66 -14.68 -19.05
N ILE A 140 -9.60 -15.59 -19.31
CA ILE A 140 -9.37 -17.03 -19.14
C ILE A 140 -8.25 -17.58 -20.03
N THR A 141 -8.03 -16.98 -21.20
CA THR A 141 -7.01 -17.41 -22.17
C THR A 141 -5.59 -17.29 -21.61
N THR A 142 -5.25 -16.16 -20.98
CA THR A 142 -3.95 -15.98 -20.32
C THR A 142 -3.81 -16.93 -19.12
N THR A 143 -4.87 -17.13 -18.35
CA THR A 143 -4.84 -18.04 -17.18
C THR A 143 -4.62 -19.50 -17.61
N ALA A 144 -5.32 -19.97 -18.64
CA ALA A 144 -5.18 -21.32 -19.17
C ALA A 144 -3.76 -21.56 -19.71
N LEU A 145 -3.22 -20.60 -20.46
CA LEU A 145 -1.90 -20.69 -21.05
C LEU A 145 -0.78 -20.67 -19.99
N ILE A 146 -0.86 -19.78 -19.00
CA ILE A 146 0.10 -19.75 -17.88
C ILE A 146 0.02 -21.05 -17.07
N THR A 147 -1.19 -21.54 -16.78
CA THR A 147 -1.39 -22.82 -16.08
C THR A 147 -0.76 -23.98 -16.86
N GLY A 148 -0.91 -24.00 -18.18
CA GLY A 148 -0.27 -24.99 -19.05
C GLY A 148 1.26 -24.96 -18.93
N PHE A 149 1.87 -23.78 -18.97
CA PHE A 149 3.32 -23.65 -18.78
C PHE A 149 3.79 -24.06 -17.38
N VAL A 150 3.03 -23.70 -16.33
CA VAL A 150 3.32 -24.15 -14.96
C VAL A 150 3.27 -25.67 -14.87
N GLY A 151 2.28 -26.31 -15.49
CA GLY A 151 2.18 -27.78 -15.56
C GLY A 151 3.41 -28.43 -16.20
N LEU A 152 3.95 -27.83 -17.28
CA LEU A 152 5.18 -28.32 -17.92
C LEU A 152 6.41 -28.19 -16.99
N GLN A 153 6.52 -27.12 -16.21
CA GLN A 153 7.62 -26.97 -15.24
C GLN A 153 7.44 -27.93 -14.05
N ALA A 154 6.21 -28.14 -13.59
CA ALA A 154 5.90 -29.12 -12.55
C ALA A 154 6.30 -30.54 -12.97
N TYR A 155 6.09 -30.92 -14.24
CA TYR A 155 6.56 -32.20 -14.77
C TYR A 155 8.09 -32.35 -14.71
N LYS A 156 8.85 -31.30 -15.05
CA LYS A 156 10.32 -31.30 -14.93
C LYS A 156 10.78 -31.43 -13.48
N LEU A 157 10.06 -30.80 -12.55
CA LEU A 157 10.33 -30.90 -11.12
C LEU A 157 10.11 -32.33 -10.62
N ALA A 158 9.00 -32.98 -11.01
CA ALA A 158 8.73 -34.37 -10.65
C ALA A 158 9.82 -35.34 -11.16
N LEU A 159 10.37 -35.06 -12.34
CA LEU A 159 11.48 -35.82 -12.93
C LEU A 159 12.88 -35.45 -12.37
N LYS A 160 12.97 -34.56 -11.39
CA LYS A 160 14.23 -34.07 -10.80
C LYS A 160 15.25 -33.61 -11.84
N LYS A 161 14.79 -32.88 -12.87
CA LYS A 161 15.66 -32.33 -13.92
C LYS A 161 16.59 -31.24 -13.36
N ALA A 162 17.73 -31.04 -14.01
CA ALA A 162 18.69 -30.01 -13.63
C ALA A 162 18.10 -28.59 -13.77
N ALA A 163 18.59 -27.64 -12.96
CA ALA A 163 18.15 -26.24 -12.97
C ALA A 163 18.20 -25.60 -14.38
N ALA A 164 19.22 -25.93 -15.17
CA ALA A 164 19.38 -25.48 -16.55
C ALA A 164 18.25 -25.94 -17.50
N SER A 165 17.43 -26.94 -17.13
CA SER A 165 16.28 -27.39 -17.91
C SER A 165 15.00 -26.58 -17.66
N PHE A 166 14.97 -25.78 -16.59
CA PHE A 166 13.83 -24.93 -16.26
C PHE A 166 13.83 -23.66 -17.10
N ARG A 167 12.64 -23.09 -17.29
CA ARG A 167 12.46 -21.83 -18.03
C ARG A 167 11.44 -20.96 -17.31
N ASN A 168 11.77 -19.69 -17.11
CA ASN A 168 10.78 -18.65 -16.89
C ASN A 168 10.15 -18.33 -18.25
N VAL A 169 8.84 -18.08 -18.29
CA VAL A 169 8.13 -17.81 -19.55
C VAL A 169 7.36 -16.50 -19.41
N TYR A 170 7.72 -15.52 -20.23
CA TYR A 170 7.02 -14.25 -20.34
C TYR A 170 6.11 -14.29 -21.55
N VAL A 171 4.86 -13.83 -21.39
CA VAL A 171 3.85 -13.94 -22.44
C VAL A 171 3.12 -12.61 -22.61
N ASN A 172 2.96 -12.21 -23.86
CA ASN A 172 2.03 -11.16 -24.25
C ASN A 172 1.18 -11.65 -25.44
N LEU A 173 -0.07 -12.05 -25.16
CA LEU A 173 -0.99 -12.56 -26.19
C LEU A 173 -1.53 -11.48 -27.12
N ALA A 174 -1.36 -10.19 -26.81
CA ALA A 174 -1.77 -9.11 -27.70
C ALA A 174 -0.82 -8.95 -28.90
N ILE A 175 0.47 -9.23 -28.70
CA ILE A 175 1.52 -9.23 -29.75
C ILE A 175 2.09 -10.66 -29.88
N PRO A 176 1.22 -11.67 -30.00
CA PRO A 176 1.43 -13.10 -29.68
C PRO A 176 2.90 -13.53 -29.42
N CYS A 177 3.46 -13.08 -28.30
CA CYS A 177 4.89 -13.18 -28.00
C CYS A 177 5.08 -14.04 -26.76
N ILE A 178 5.99 -15.00 -26.87
CA ILE A 178 6.39 -15.92 -25.80
C ILE A 178 7.91 -15.90 -25.72
N ILE A 179 8.44 -15.44 -24.59
CA ILE A 179 9.88 -15.29 -24.37
C ILE A 179 10.28 -16.21 -23.22
N PRO A 180 10.93 -17.35 -23.50
CA PRO A 180 11.51 -18.17 -22.46
C PRO A 180 12.87 -17.61 -22.02
N SER A 181 13.12 -17.57 -20.71
CA SER A 181 14.43 -17.24 -20.14
C SER A 181 14.87 -18.33 -19.18
N GLU A 182 16.19 -18.48 -19.00
CA GLU A 182 16.72 -19.33 -17.94
C GLU A 182 16.56 -18.67 -16.58
N PRO A 183 16.27 -19.44 -15.51
CA PRO A 183 16.32 -18.91 -14.15
C PRO A 183 17.74 -18.47 -13.80
N ALA A 184 17.86 -17.31 -13.15
CA ALA A 184 19.14 -16.84 -12.66
C ALA A 184 19.69 -17.79 -11.57
N PRO A 185 21.01 -17.97 -11.47
CA PRO A 185 21.61 -18.68 -10.36
C PRO A 185 21.34 -17.93 -9.05
N PRO A 186 21.29 -18.64 -7.90
CA PRO A 186 21.08 -17.99 -6.62
C PRO A 186 22.24 -17.03 -6.29
N PRO A 187 21.95 -15.86 -5.70
CA PRO A 187 23.00 -14.95 -5.27
C PRO A 187 23.89 -15.63 -4.22
N GLN A 188 25.20 -15.43 -4.35
CA GLN A 188 26.21 -15.97 -3.45
C GLN A 188 26.68 -14.89 -2.49
N ILE A 189 26.65 -15.19 -1.20
CA ILE A 189 27.08 -14.34 -0.09
C ILE A 189 28.39 -14.92 0.44
N PRO A 190 29.52 -14.22 0.32
CA PRO A 190 30.79 -14.72 0.82
C PRO A 190 30.76 -14.83 2.35
N TYR A 191 31.39 -15.89 2.87
CA TYR A 191 31.65 -16.00 4.30
C TYR A 191 32.58 -14.87 4.74
N LEU A 192 32.15 -14.12 5.75
CA LEU A 192 33.01 -13.16 6.43
C LEU A 192 33.65 -13.87 7.62
N PRO A 193 34.99 -14.05 7.64
CA PRO A 193 35.66 -14.57 8.82
C PRO A 193 35.38 -13.62 9.98
N ALA A 194 35.22 -14.17 11.18
CA ALA A 194 35.11 -13.36 12.38
C ALA A 194 36.32 -12.42 12.42
N ALA A 195 36.08 -11.10 12.35
CA ALA A 195 37.13 -10.14 12.63
C ALA A 195 37.70 -10.52 14.00
N PRO A 196 39.04 -10.58 14.17
CA PRO A 196 39.60 -10.79 15.49
C PRO A 196 38.99 -9.70 16.37
N MET A 197 38.17 -10.10 17.35
CA MET A 197 37.74 -9.22 18.43
C MET A 197 39.02 -8.53 18.88
N ALA A 198 39.14 -7.23 18.62
CA ALA A 198 40.35 -6.49 18.94
C ALA A 198 40.58 -6.73 20.42
N ALA A 199 41.57 -7.57 20.74
CA ALA A 199 41.99 -7.82 22.10
C ALA A 199 42.46 -6.45 22.59
N SER A 200 41.59 -5.76 23.32
CA SER A 200 41.99 -4.62 24.11
C SER A 200 43.13 -5.13 24.97
N SER A 201 44.30 -4.55 24.74
CA SER A 201 45.53 -4.90 25.42
C SER A 201 45.36 -4.69 26.91
N SER A 202 45.03 -5.75 27.64
CA SER A 202 45.20 -5.83 29.09
C SER A 202 45.92 -7.14 29.41
N SER A 203 47.17 -6.97 29.79
CA SER A 203 48.09 -7.98 30.28
C SER A 203 47.52 -8.73 31.49
N LEU A 204 47.47 -10.07 31.44
CA LEU A 204 48.18 -11.00 32.32
C LEU A 204 47.63 -12.44 32.16
N GLY A 205 48.52 -13.37 31.80
CA GLY A 205 48.48 -14.78 32.19
C GLY A 205 47.24 -15.63 31.83
N ALA A 206 47.19 -16.15 30.61
CA ALA A 206 46.42 -17.36 30.28
C ALA A 206 47.28 -18.30 29.41
N PRO A 207 47.17 -19.63 29.57
CA PRO A 207 48.03 -20.59 28.87
C PRO A 207 47.82 -20.48 27.36
N THR A 208 48.93 -20.57 26.62
CA THR A 208 49.01 -20.57 25.15
C THR A 208 47.95 -21.48 24.53
N ALA A 209 46.92 -20.88 23.94
CA ALA A 209 45.98 -21.56 23.07
C ALA A 209 46.71 -22.09 21.82
N PRO A 210 46.28 -23.23 21.25
CA PRO A 210 46.84 -23.73 20.00
C PRO A 210 46.74 -22.63 18.92
N GLY A 211 47.76 -22.55 18.06
CA GLY A 211 47.85 -21.54 16.99
C GLY A 211 46.60 -21.54 16.09
N PRO A 212 46.40 -20.48 15.28
CA PRO A 212 45.15 -20.29 14.55
C PRO A 212 44.93 -21.47 13.61
N GLU A 213 44.01 -22.37 13.98
CA GLU A 213 43.48 -23.35 13.05
C GLU A 213 42.89 -22.57 11.88
N ALA A 214 43.29 -22.95 10.66
CA ALA A 214 42.75 -22.33 9.46
C ALA A 214 41.23 -22.50 9.48
N ASP A 215 40.52 -21.37 9.43
CA ASP A 215 39.06 -21.38 9.46
C ASP A 215 38.51 -22.26 8.33
N PRO A 216 37.82 -23.38 8.64
CA PRO A 216 37.36 -24.34 7.64
C PRO A 216 36.28 -23.77 6.72
N LEU A 217 35.74 -22.59 7.04
CA LEU A 217 34.75 -21.86 6.26
C LEU A 217 35.38 -20.74 5.41
N ALA A 218 36.69 -20.49 5.55
CA ALA A 218 37.39 -19.50 4.75
C ALA A 218 37.22 -19.78 3.24
N GLY A 219 36.70 -18.80 2.50
CA GLY A 219 36.44 -18.92 1.07
C GLY A 219 35.13 -19.62 0.68
N ARG A 220 34.30 -20.06 1.65
CA ARG A 220 32.95 -20.53 1.34
C ARG A 220 32.03 -19.37 0.98
N CYS A 221 31.07 -19.66 0.12
CA CYS A 221 29.95 -18.78 -0.19
C CYS A 221 28.65 -19.49 0.17
N PHE A 222 27.69 -18.73 0.69
CA PHE A 222 26.36 -19.18 1.06
C PHE A 222 25.32 -18.60 0.12
N THR A 223 24.16 -19.23 0.06
CA THR A 223 23.01 -18.82 -0.75
C THR A 223 21.76 -18.71 0.13
N LEU A 224 20.66 -18.20 -0.43
CA LEU A 224 19.35 -18.16 0.24
C LEU A 224 18.88 -19.54 0.75
N TRP A 225 19.36 -20.62 0.14
CA TRP A 225 18.93 -21.99 0.44
C TRP A 225 19.75 -22.67 1.52
N ASP A 226 20.91 -22.10 1.89
CA ASP A 226 21.75 -22.65 2.93
C ASP A 226 21.16 -22.35 4.30
N ARG A 227 21.17 -23.35 5.19
CA ARG A 227 20.66 -23.23 6.55
C ARG A 227 21.52 -24.03 7.52
N LEU A 228 21.61 -23.52 8.74
CA LEU A 228 22.25 -24.22 9.85
C LEU A 228 21.21 -25.12 10.52
N GLU A 229 21.38 -26.43 10.36
CA GLU A 229 20.55 -27.42 11.06
C GLU A 229 21.31 -27.95 12.27
N LEU A 230 20.74 -27.75 13.46
CA LEU A 230 21.28 -28.30 14.71
C LEU A 230 20.55 -29.62 15.02
N ASN A 231 21.21 -30.74 14.76
CA ASN A 231 20.69 -32.07 15.11
C ASN A 231 21.00 -32.39 16.58
N CYS A 232 20.28 -31.73 17.48
CA CYS A 232 20.37 -31.97 18.91
C CYS A 232 19.12 -32.71 19.38
N ALA A 233 19.29 -33.78 20.17
CA ALA A 233 18.16 -34.54 20.72
C ALA A 233 17.33 -33.75 21.77
N ARG A 234 17.81 -32.55 22.16
CA ARG A 234 17.18 -31.60 23.09
C ARG A 234 17.53 -30.17 22.65
N ASP A 235 16.81 -29.19 23.19
CA ASP A 235 17.12 -27.77 23.00
C ASP A 235 18.55 -27.43 23.44
N VAL A 236 19.20 -26.58 22.66
CA VAL A 236 20.61 -26.19 22.83
C VAL A 236 20.68 -24.99 23.77
N THR A 237 21.59 -25.02 24.73
CA THR A 237 21.86 -23.85 25.58
C THR A 237 22.61 -22.76 24.80
N LEU A 238 22.48 -21.49 25.18
CA LEU A 238 23.16 -20.38 24.50
C LEU A 238 24.69 -20.59 24.42
N ALA A 239 25.30 -21.18 25.45
CA ALA A 239 26.73 -21.48 25.49
C ALA A 239 27.17 -22.63 24.55
N GLN A 240 26.22 -23.44 24.06
CA GLN A 240 26.50 -24.50 23.08
C GLN A 240 26.20 -24.03 21.65
N PHE A 241 25.40 -22.98 21.49
CA PHE A 241 25.08 -22.36 20.19
C PHE A 241 26.14 -21.34 19.78
N LEU A 242 26.63 -20.54 20.74
CA LEU A 242 27.74 -19.61 20.57
C LEU A 242 29.08 -20.34 20.48
#